data_AF-A0A6A4GW83-F1
#
_entry.id   AF-A0A6A4GW83-F1
#
_cell.length_a   1.000
_cell.length_b   1.000
_cell.length_c   1.000
_cell.angle_alpha   90.00
_cell.angle_beta   90.00
_cell.angle_gamma   90.00
#
_symmetry.space_group_name_H-M   'P 1'
#
loop_
_entity.id
_entity.type
_entity.pdbx_description
1 polymer ?
#
loop_
_entity_poly.entity_id
_entity_poly.type
_entity_poly.pdbx_seq_one_letter_code
_entity_poly.pdbx_strand_id
1 'polypeptide(L)'
;WYEIARYRFTSNGSQPACTTAVMNWVHGTYAIQSNGSIVLTPNGDGYQQIQDPCAAVSNFIQDYNNTELIPNFWYAYDPTLGSALQLYSFDGTPLAPVYVASKTP
;
A
#
# COMPACT_ATOMS: atom_id res chain seq x y z
N TRP A 1 -0.22 -6.44 15.04
CA TRP A 1 0.83 -5.58 14.46
C TRP A 1 0.87 -5.81 12.98
N TYR A 2 1.23 -4.79 12.22
CA TYR A 2 1.45 -4.87 10.78
C TYR A 2 2.71 -4.10 10.43
N GLU A 3 3.38 -4.55 9.37
CA GLU A 3 4.45 -3.84 8.69
C GLU A 3 4.08 -3.73 7.21
N ILE A 4 4.23 -2.54 6.62
CA ILE A 4 4.14 -2.37 5.17
C ILE A 4 5.43 -1.79 4.61
N ALA A 5 5.83 -2.33 3.47
CA ALA A 5 6.78 -1.72 2.55
C ALA A 5 6.09 -1.73 1.17
N ARG A 6 5.75 -0.56 0.64
CA ARG A 6 4.96 -0.45 -0.59
C ARG A 6 5.64 0.49 -1.56
N TYR A 7 5.79 0.02 -2.79
CA TYR A 7 6.19 0.83 -3.94
C TYR A 7 4.98 1.02 -4.85
N ARG A 8 4.64 2.27 -5.15
CA ARG A 8 3.54 2.66 -6.06
C ARG A 8 4.06 3.68 -7.05
N PHE A 9 3.45 3.71 -8.23
CA PHE A 9 3.69 4.77 -9.19
C PHE A 9 2.38 5.19 -9.88
N THR A 10 2.33 6.44 -10.29
CA THR A 10 1.25 7.02 -11.09
C THR A 10 1.84 7.41 -12.44
N SER A 11 1.33 6.79 -13.51
CA SER A 11 1.78 7.07 -14.87
C SER A 11 1.17 8.37 -15.40
N ASN A 12 1.87 8.99 -16.35
CA ASN A 12 1.37 10.15 -17.10
C ASN A 12 1.48 9.86 -18.60
N GLY A 13 0.35 9.48 -19.22
CA GLY A 13 0.32 9.08 -20.63
C GLY A 13 0.60 10.23 -21.60
N SER A 14 0.27 11.47 -21.23
CA SER A 14 0.54 12.65 -22.05
C SER A 14 2.00 13.12 -21.95
N GLN A 15 2.66 12.85 -20.83
CA GLN A 15 4.07 13.17 -20.62
C GLN A 15 4.77 12.01 -19.91
N PRO A 16 5.23 10.97 -20.65
CA PRO A 16 5.79 9.74 -20.07
C PRO A 16 7.00 9.95 -19.15
N ALA A 17 7.75 11.03 -19.37
CA ALA A 17 8.88 11.42 -18.52
C ALA A 17 8.44 11.94 -17.13
N CYS A 18 7.14 12.20 -16.91
CA CYS A 18 6.57 12.72 -15.66
C CYS A 18 5.81 11.65 -14.87
N THR A 19 6.47 10.52 -14.60
CA THR A 19 5.90 9.48 -13.73
C THR A 19 6.25 9.80 -12.27
N THR A 20 5.25 9.76 -11.39
CA THR A 20 5.47 9.92 -9.94
C THR A 20 5.61 8.54 -9.31
N ALA A 21 6.63 8.33 -8.49
CA ALA A 21 6.84 7.11 -7.71
C ALA A 21 6.86 7.41 -6.22
N VAL A 22 6.30 6.51 -5.42
CA VAL A 22 6.25 6.60 -3.96
C VAL A 22 6.68 5.27 -3.38
N MET A 23 7.69 5.30 -2.50
CA MET A 23 8.04 4.19 -1.64
C MET A 23 7.71 4.57 -0.20
N ASN A 24 6.88 3.80 0.48
CA ASN A 24 6.59 4.02 1.89
C ASN A 24 6.90 2.79 2.73
N TRP A 25 7.38 3.03 3.95
CA TRP A 25 7.55 2.02 4.98
C TRP A 25 6.94 2.54 6.29
N VAL A 26 6.12 1.73 6.94
CA VAL A 26 5.55 2.04 8.26
C VAL A 26 5.10 0.76 8.95
N HIS A 27 5.08 0.78 10.28
CA HIS A 27 4.49 -0.27 11.09
C HIS A 27 3.57 0.30 12.15
N GLY A 28 2.73 -0.58 12.70
CA GLY A 28 1.74 -0.19 13.69
C GLY A 28 0.76 -1.28 14.03
N THR A 29 -0.42 -0.88 14.49
CA THR A 29 -1.48 -1.79 14.90
C THR A 29 -2.58 -1.86 13.85
N TYR A 30 -3.23 -3.02 13.74
CA TYR A 30 -4.40 -3.17 12.87
C TYR A 30 -5.60 -3.64 13.68
N ALA A 31 -6.79 -3.24 13.27
CA ALA A 31 -8.05 -3.71 13.84
C ALA A 31 -9.03 -4.07 12.73
N ILE A 32 -9.58 -5.28 12.80
CA ILE A 32 -10.72 -5.69 11.96
C ILE A 32 -11.99 -5.17 12.62
N GLN A 33 -12.74 -4.34 11.90
CA GLN A 33 -13.96 -3.71 12.38
C GLN A 33 -15.15 -4.65 12.21
N SER A 34 -16.26 -4.38 12.92
CA SER A 34 -17.49 -5.17 12.82
C SER A 34 -18.14 -5.15 11.43
N ASN A 35 -17.84 -4.15 10.61
CA ASN A 35 -18.28 -4.08 9.21
C ASN A 35 -17.34 -4.84 8.23
N GLY A 36 -16.32 -5.53 8.72
CA GLY A 36 -15.36 -6.29 7.90
C GLY A 36 -14.20 -5.47 7.33
N SER A 37 -14.14 -4.16 7.58
CA SER A 37 -12.99 -3.34 7.17
C SER A 37 -11.78 -3.54 8.08
N ILE A 38 -10.57 -3.22 7.59
CA ILE A 38 -9.35 -3.19 8.39
C ILE A 38 -8.92 -1.73 8.56
N VAL A 39 -8.66 -1.31 9.78
CA VAL A 39 -8.04 -0.02 10.10
C VAL A 39 -6.58 -0.27 10.46
N LEU A 40 -5.65 0.41 9.77
CA LEU A 40 -4.23 0.41 10.05
C LEU A 40 -3.86 1.71 10.76
N THR A 41 -3.35 1.62 11.99
CA THR A 41 -2.94 2.76 12.81
C THR A 41 -1.43 2.76 13.00
N PRO A 42 -0.70 3.70 12.38
CA PRO A 42 0.77 3.80 12.47
C PRO A 42 1.26 4.23 13.85
N ASN A 43 2.51 3.89 14.17
CA ASN A 43 3.17 4.29 15.42
C ASN A 43 3.78 5.71 15.40
N GLY A 44 3.81 6.36 14.23
CA GLY A 44 4.45 7.67 14.05
C GLY A 44 5.92 7.63 13.61
N ASP A 45 6.42 6.48 13.16
CA ASP A 45 7.81 6.27 12.71
C ASP A 45 7.91 5.85 11.23
N GLY A 46 6.83 5.96 10.49
CA GLY A 46 6.83 5.70 9.06
C GLY A 46 7.50 6.82 8.27
N TYR A 47 8.03 6.44 7.10
CA TYR A 47 8.59 7.37 6.13
C TYR A 47 8.09 7.04 4.73
N GLN A 48 8.06 8.05 3.87
CA GLN A 48 7.86 7.89 2.44
C GLN A 48 8.88 8.71 1.65
N GLN A 49 9.40 8.11 0.59
CA GLN A 49 10.15 8.80 -0.45
C GLN A 49 9.22 9.03 -1.64
N ILE A 50 9.20 10.26 -2.14
CA ILE A 50 8.45 10.66 -3.33
C ILE A 50 9.45 11.10 -4.40
N GLN A 51 9.32 10.53 -5.60
CA GLN A 51 10.06 10.93 -6.77
C GLN A 51 9.08 11.42 -7.83
N ASP A 52 9.22 12.68 -8.24
CA ASP A 52 8.41 13.31 -9.27
C ASP A 52 9.31 14.18 -10.17
N PRO A 53 9.75 13.66 -11.33
CA PRO A 53 10.73 14.34 -12.17
C PRO A 53 10.22 15.67 -12.77
N CYS A 54 8.92 15.97 -12.68
CA CYS A 54 8.31 17.17 -13.25
C CYS A 54 7.77 18.14 -12.21
N ALA A 55 7.79 17.78 -10.92
CA ALA A 55 7.54 18.70 -9.82
C ALA A 55 8.73 19.63 -9.58
N ALA A 56 8.50 20.75 -8.88
CA ALA A 56 9.55 21.67 -8.47
C ALA A 56 10.59 21.04 -7.53
N VAL A 57 10.17 20.06 -6.71
CA VAL A 57 11.04 19.23 -5.87
C VAL A 57 10.92 17.80 -6.38
N SER A 58 11.99 17.31 -7.00
CA SER A 58 11.92 16.06 -7.77
C SER A 58 12.14 14.78 -6.96
N ASN A 59 12.72 14.90 -5.76
CA ASN A 59 12.98 13.79 -4.87
C ASN A 59 13.05 14.31 -3.44
N PHE A 60 12.21 13.77 -2.55
CA PHE A 60 12.26 14.09 -1.14
C PHE A 60 11.72 12.95 -0.29
N ILE A 61 12.10 12.96 0.98
CA ILE A 61 11.62 12.04 2.01
C ILE A 61 10.84 12.87 3.03
N GLN A 62 9.73 12.32 3.50
CA GLN A 62 8.91 12.91 4.55
C GLN A 62 8.33 11.83 5.47
N ASP A 63 7.87 12.24 6.64
CA ASP A 63 7.18 11.35 7.58
C ASP A 63 5.90 10.78 6.94
N TYR A 64 5.58 9.55 7.33
CA TYR A 64 4.36 8.85 6.96
C TYR A 64 3.65 8.37 8.23
N ASN A 65 2.55 9.03 8.58
CA ASN A 65 1.77 8.73 9.78
C ASN A 65 0.26 8.74 9.49
N ASN A 66 -0.11 8.21 8.32
CA ASN A 66 -1.50 8.19 7.87
C ASN A 66 -2.19 6.92 8.35
N THR A 67 -3.32 7.07 9.03
CA THR A 67 -4.25 5.95 9.28
C THR A 67 -4.87 5.51 7.95
N GLU A 68 -4.70 4.24 7.58
CA GLU A 68 -5.26 3.66 6.36
C GLU A 68 -6.51 2.84 6.69
N LEU A 69 -7.56 3.00 5.87
CA LEU A 69 -8.76 2.15 5.87
C LEU A 69 -8.71 1.23 4.66
N ILE A 70 -8.73 -0.08 4.90
CA ILE A 70 -8.96 -1.10 3.88
C ILE A 70 -10.44 -1.47 3.98
N PRO A 71 -11.28 -1.04 3.02
CA PRO A 71 -12.73 -1.15 3.15
C PRO A 71 -13.20 -2.60 3.06
N ASN A 72 -12.55 -3.41 2.23
CA ASN A 72 -12.92 -4.80 1.97
C ASN A 72 -11.67 -5.63 1.66
N PHE A 73 -11.67 -6.89 2.08
CA PHE A 73 -10.66 -7.88 1.72
C PHE A 73 -11.27 -9.28 1.63
N TRP A 74 -10.60 -10.19 0.93
CA TRP A 74 -10.92 -11.63 0.95
C TRP A 74 -9.67 -12.49 0.79
N TYR A 75 -9.82 -13.72 1.24
CA TYR A 75 -8.82 -14.76 1.06
C TYR A 75 -8.96 -15.37 -0.32
N ALA A 76 -7.93 -15.18 -1.14
CA ALA A 76 -7.84 -15.73 -2.48
C ALA A 76 -6.99 -17.01 -2.48
N TYR A 77 -7.26 -17.89 -3.43
CA TYR A 77 -6.40 -19.02 -3.72
C TYR A 77 -6.18 -19.14 -5.23
N ASP A 78 -4.92 -19.12 -5.62
CA ASP A 78 -4.46 -19.36 -6.98
C ASP A 78 -3.82 -20.75 -7.07
N PRO A 79 -4.19 -21.62 -8.03
CA PRO A 79 -3.60 -22.96 -8.15
C PRO A 79 -2.10 -23.00 -8.42
N THR A 80 -1.53 -21.91 -8.96
CA THR A 80 -0.12 -21.77 -9.33
C THR A 80 0.67 -20.98 -8.29
N LEU A 81 0.10 -19.90 -7.77
CA LEU A 81 0.76 -18.95 -6.86
C LEU A 81 0.40 -19.17 -5.39
N GLY A 82 -0.62 -19.96 -5.09
CA GLY A 82 -1.07 -20.29 -3.74
C GLY A 82 -1.99 -19.25 -3.12
N SER A 83 -1.97 -19.19 -1.78
CA SER A 83 -2.83 -18.27 -1.02
C SER A 83 -2.44 -16.81 -1.23
N ALA A 84 -3.45 -15.95 -1.39
CA ALA A 84 -3.25 -14.52 -1.48
C ALA A 84 -4.29 -13.78 -0.64
N LEU A 85 -3.97 -12.54 -0.29
CA LEU A 85 -4.90 -11.57 0.26
C LEU A 85 -5.32 -10.63 -0.87
N GLN A 86 -6.59 -10.69 -1.27
CA GLN A 86 -7.14 -9.68 -2.15
C GLN A 86 -7.61 -8.49 -1.34
N LEU A 87 -7.15 -7.30 -1.75
CA LEU A 87 -7.60 -6.02 -1.21
C LEU A 87 -8.39 -5.24 -2.26
N TYR A 88 -9.20 -4.29 -1.80
CA TYR A 88 -9.94 -3.38 -2.66
C TYR A 88 -9.62 -1.92 -2.33
N SER A 89 -9.62 -1.09 -3.36
CA SER A 89 -9.63 0.37 -3.25
C SER A 89 -10.93 0.87 -2.62
N PHE A 90 -10.96 2.14 -2.24
CA PHE A 90 -12.14 2.79 -1.64
C PHE A 90 -13.39 2.75 -2.54
N ASP A 91 -13.20 2.63 -3.85
CA ASP A 91 -14.24 2.55 -4.89
C ASP A 91 -14.68 1.11 -5.21
N GLY A 92 -14.10 0.11 -4.52
CA GLY A 92 -14.37 -1.30 -4.77
C GLY A 92 -13.57 -1.91 -5.93
N THR A 93 -12.68 -1.15 -6.58
CA THR A 93 -11.77 -1.70 -7.60
C THR A 93 -10.75 -2.65 -6.94
N PRO A 94 -10.54 -3.87 -7.46
CA PRO A 94 -9.56 -4.79 -6.90
C PRO A 94 -8.14 -4.24 -7.06
N LEU A 95 -7.35 -4.31 -5.99
CA LEU A 95 -5.90 -4.06 -6.03
C LEU A 95 -5.16 -5.29 -6.57
N ALA A 96 -3.85 -5.17 -6.81
CA ALA A 96 -3.05 -6.35 -7.08
C ALA A 96 -3.11 -7.34 -5.88
N PRO A 97 -3.32 -8.65 -6.10
CA PRO A 97 -3.33 -9.62 -5.01
C PRO A 97 -1.99 -9.69 -4.29
N VAL A 98 -2.02 -9.80 -2.96
CA VAL A 98 -0.82 -9.94 -2.12
C VAL A 98 -0.62 -11.42 -1.81
N TYR A 99 0.28 -12.08 -2.54
CA TYR A 99 0.59 -13.50 -2.35
C TYR A 99 1.44 -13.74 -1.11
N VAL A 100 1.19 -14.87 -0.43
CA VAL A 100 1.98 -15.28 0.73
C VAL A 100 3.37 -15.70 0.26
N ALA A 101 4.39 -14.91 0.61
CA ALA A 101 5.79 -15.24 0.33
C ALA A 101 6.40 -16.19 1.39
N SER A 102 6.04 -16.03 2.66
CA SER A 102 6.51 -16.85 3.78
C SER A 102 5.43 -17.02 4.85
N LYS A 103 5.42 -18.18 5.53
CA LYS A 103 4.56 -18.45 6.70
C LYS A 103 5.28 -18.23 8.03
N THR A 104 6.59 -17.98 7.97
CA THR A 104 7.43 -17.64 9.12
C THR A 104 8.00 -16.23 8.89
N PRO A 105 8.10 -15.39 9.94
CA PRO A 105 8.73 -14.07 9.84
C PRO A 105 10.17 -14.13 9.31
#